data_AF-A0A8J9SHH6-F1
#
_entry.id   AF-A0A8J9SHH6-F1
#
_cell.length_a   1.000
_cell.length_b   1.000
_cell.length_c   1.000
_cell.angle_alpha   90.00
_cell.angle_beta   90.00
_cell.angle_gamma   90.00
#
_symmetry.space_group_name_H-M   'P 1'
#
loop_
_entity.id
_entity.type
_entity.pdbx_description
1 polymer ?
#
loop_
_entity_poly.entity_id
_entity_poly.type
_entity_poly.pdbx_seq_one_letter_code
_entity_poly.pdbx_strand_id
1 'polypeptide(L)'
;MSHIRNSVVVEEMRLLGNTLFKLSQYRRARQVYKNGLALMDLCPDTVCITGPPFRGHINSTRAAMPLSPRDNLTAATLLVNLAQALLSGSISPDAAREAFYILAWAESHLAAVNFMNMIEPTHASAQEVQRLDQQYTNLLEKAFMRKEQNKRVLMVQYYISIVFGRVFVCMLADIPVPQDLIPCIAKLHLEVAESLIRMQHELMTQPSVNVCPACQCCGKSDPPPNIVANYPSQITKKVCKRCRLVRYCGRKCQQADWHKHRTVCWSVAAGEEMDLWAAEHSD
;
A
#
# COMPACT_ATOMS: atom_id res chain seq x y z
N MET A 1 -21.34 21.49 10.25
CA MET A 1 -20.57 21.17 9.02
C MET A 1 -20.11 19.70 9.06
N SER A 2 -21.04 18.74 8.96
CA SER A 2 -20.77 17.32 9.28
C SER A 2 -21.27 16.30 8.24
N HIS A 3 -21.56 16.70 6.99
CA HIS A 3 -22.25 15.81 6.03
C HIS A 3 -21.45 15.36 4.78
N ILE A 4 -20.10 15.39 4.78
CA ILE A 4 -19.34 15.20 3.50
C ILE A 4 -18.52 13.90 3.38
N ARG A 5 -18.42 13.00 4.37
CA ARG A 5 -17.23 12.12 4.42
C ARG A 5 -17.35 10.60 4.22
N ASN A 6 -18.36 10.10 3.51
CA ASN A 6 -18.42 8.65 3.22
C ASN A 6 -18.57 8.29 1.72
N SER A 7 -18.19 9.16 0.78
CA SER A 7 -18.27 8.89 -0.67
C SER A 7 -17.05 8.20 -1.30
N VAL A 8 -15.92 8.10 -0.59
CA VAL A 8 -14.63 7.70 -1.22
C VAL A 8 -14.55 6.19 -1.50
N VAL A 9 -15.03 5.34 -0.58
CA VAL A 9 -15.01 3.87 -0.79
C VAL A 9 -15.89 3.47 -1.97
N VAL A 10 -17.06 4.11 -2.06
CA VAL A 10 -18.00 3.93 -3.18
C VAL A 10 -17.36 4.37 -4.49
N GLU A 11 -16.65 5.50 -4.48
CA GLU A 11 -15.98 6.03 -5.66
C GLU A 11 -14.80 5.15 -6.10
N GLU A 12 -13.99 4.66 -5.18
CA GLU A 12 -12.89 3.72 -5.47
C GLU A 12 -13.43 2.39 -6.01
N MET A 13 -14.51 1.86 -5.43
CA MET A 13 -15.18 0.67 -5.98
C MET A 13 -15.78 0.94 -7.35
N ARG A 14 -16.32 2.13 -7.60
CA ARG A 14 -16.82 2.55 -8.91
C ARG A 14 -15.68 2.63 -9.92
N LEU A 15 -14.55 3.25 -9.58
CA LEU A 15 -13.38 3.39 -10.44
C LEU A 15 -12.73 2.03 -10.75
N LEU A 16 -12.61 1.16 -9.75
CA LEU A 16 -12.12 -0.22 -9.94
C LEU A 16 -13.07 -1.04 -10.80
N GLY A 17 -14.38 -0.96 -10.53
CA GLY A 17 -15.41 -1.59 -11.36
C GLY A 17 -15.32 -1.14 -12.82
N ASN A 18 -15.18 0.17 -13.06
CA ASN A 18 -15.05 0.76 -14.39
C ASN A 18 -13.76 0.29 -15.09
N THR A 19 -12.66 0.17 -14.35
CA THR A 19 -11.37 -0.31 -14.88
C THR A 19 -11.47 -1.78 -15.29
N LEU A 20 -12.04 -2.63 -14.44
CA LEU A 20 -12.29 -4.04 -14.75
C LEU A 20 -13.24 -4.20 -15.94
N PHE A 21 -14.22 -3.31 -16.08
CA PHE A 21 -15.13 -3.29 -17.22
C PHE A 21 -14.39 -2.95 -18.53
N LYS A 22 -13.53 -1.92 -18.54
CA LYS A 22 -12.69 -1.56 -19.70
C LYS A 22 -11.74 -2.68 -20.11
N LEU A 23 -11.23 -3.45 -19.15
CA LEU A 23 -10.38 -4.62 -19.39
C LEU A 23 -11.16 -5.89 -19.80
N SER A 24 -12.45 -5.77 -20.14
CA SER A 24 -13.34 -6.90 -20.48
C SER A 24 -13.47 -7.96 -19.37
N GLN A 25 -13.19 -7.62 -18.11
CA GLN A 25 -13.32 -8.52 -16.95
C GLN A 25 -14.72 -8.40 -16.32
N TYR A 26 -15.77 -8.58 -17.11
CA TYR A 26 -17.16 -8.24 -16.75
C TYR A 26 -17.68 -8.94 -15.48
N ARG A 27 -17.36 -10.21 -15.27
CA ARG A 27 -17.76 -10.94 -14.04
C ARG A 27 -17.19 -10.29 -12.77
N ARG A 28 -15.96 -9.78 -12.84
CA ARG A 28 -15.28 -9.13 -11.72
C ARG A 28 -15.78 -7.71 -11.50
N ALA A 29 -15.94 -6.95 -12.58
CA ALA A 29 -16.56 -5.63 -12.52
C ALA A 29 -17.94 -5.69 -11.83
N ARG A 30 -18.79 -6.65 -12.25
CA ARG A 30 -20.10 -6.91 -11.61
C ARG A 30 -19.99 -7.22 -10.13
N GLN A 31 -19.00 -8.00 -9.70
CA GLN A 31 -18.79 -8.32 -8.30
C GLN A 31 -18.35 -7.10 -7.49
N VAL A 32 -17.47 -6.26 -8.04
CA VAL A 32 -17.05 -5.01 -7.39
C VAL A 32 -18.23 -4.06 -7.20
N TYR A 33 -19.08 -3.87 -8.23
CA TYR A 33 -20.28 -3.05 -8.10
C TYR A 33 -21.26 -3.62 -7.07
N LYS A 34 -21.47 -4.95 -7.04
CA LYS A 34 -22.32 -5.59 -6.02
C LYS A 34 -21.78 -5.37 -4.61
N ASN A 35 -20.47 -5.49 -4.43
CA ASN A 35 -19.83 -5.25 -3.13
C ASN A 35 -19.94 -3.78 -2.72
N GLY A 36 -19.78 -2.84 -3.67
CA GLY A 36 -19.97 -1.41 -3.42
C GLY A 36 -21.40 -1.04 -3.04
N LEU A 37 -22.38 -1.65 -3.70
CA LEU A 37 -23.80 -1.51 -3.35
C LEU A 37 -24.08 -2.06 -1.94
N ALA A 38 -23.60 -3.27 -1.64
CA ALA A 38 -23.75 -3.85 -0.30
C ALA A 38 -23.07 -3.01 0.81
N LEU A 39 -21.92 -2.40 0.51
CA LEU A 39 -21.26 -1.47 1.42
C LEU A 39 -22.04 -0.17 1.64
N MET A 40 -22.72 0.35 0.60
CA MET A 40 -23.63 1.49 0.74
C MET A 40 -24.87 1.13 1.57
N ASP A 41 -25.40 -0.09 1.42
CA ASP A 41 -26.55 -0.57 2.20
C ASP A 41 -26.22 -0.71 3.70
N LEU A 42 -24.96 -1.05 4.03
CA LEU A 42 -24.47 -1.11 5.42
C LEU A 42 -24.26 0.27 6.05
N CYS A 43 -24.30 1.35 5.26
CA CYS A 43 -24.06 2.70 5.75
C CYS A 43 -24.92 3.74 4.98
N PRO A 44 -26.25 3.79 5.21
CA PRO A 44 -27.19 4.56 4.39
C PRO A 44 -27.02 6.09 4.48
N ASP A 45 -26.42 6.62 5.55
CA ASP A 45 -26.25 8.07 5.78
C ASP A 45 -25.13 8.72 4.94
N THR A 46 -24.68 8.07 3.86
CA THR A 46 -23.40 8.38 3.20
C THR A 46 -23.50 8.96 1.80
N VAL A 47 -24.71 9.22 1.30
CA VAL A 47 -24.91 9.65 -0.08
C VAL A 47 -25.17 11.16 -0.19
N CYS A 48 -24.12 11.91 -0.49
CA CYS A 48 -24.24 13.19 -1.19
C CYS A 48 -22.98 13.41 -2.04
N ILE A 49 -23.10 13.32 -3.37
CA ILE A 49 -21.99 13.45 -4.31
C ILE A 49 -22.17 14.73 -5.14
N THR A 50 -21.37 15.76 -4.82
CA THR A 50 -20.75 16.66 -5.79
C THR A 50 -19.45 17.20 -5.18
N GLY A 51 -18.29 16.64 -5.55
CA GLY A 51 -16.99 17.15 -5.11
C GLY A 51 -15.81 16.49 -5.84
N PRO A 52 -14.72 17.23 -6.14
CA PRO A 52 -13.59 16.76 -6.94
C PRO A 52 -12.72 15.71 -6.21
N PRO A 53 -11.87 14.94 -6.93
CA PRO A 53 -11.16 13.79 -6.38
C PRO A 53 -10.09 14.25 -5.39
N PHE A 54 -10.28 13.92 -4.12
CA PHE A 54 -9.31 14.17 -3.05
C PHE A 54 -8.63 12.86 -2.61
N ARG A 55 -7.30 12.84 -2.63
CA ARG A 55 -6.44 11.82 -1.97
C ARG A 55 -6.47 12.00 -0.44
N GLY A 56 -7.64 11.83 0.19
CA GLY A 56 -7.76 11.86 1.64
C GLY A 56 -7.63 10.46 2.23
N HIS A 57 -6.65 10.23 3.11
CA HIS A 57 -6.58 9.02 3.91
C HIS A 57 -7.78 8.95 4.86
N ILE A 58 -8.78 8.12 4.52
CA ILE A 58 -9.84 7.76 5.48
C ILE A 58 -9.22 6.81 6.51
N ASN A 59 -9.38 7.15 7.78
CA ASN A 59 -8.99 6.29 8.89
C ASN A 59 -9.97 5.10 8.93
N SER A 60 -9.52 3.95 8.45
CA SER A 60 -10.30 2.70 8.35
C SER A 60 -10.88 2.25 9.71
N THR A 61 -10.15 2.47 10.80
CA THR A 61 -10.61 2.19 12.16
C THR A 61 -11.84 3.03 12.52
N ARG A 62 -11.86 4.30 12.12
CA ARG A 62 -13.00 5.20 12.39
C ARG A 62 -14.25 4.82 11.59
N ALA A 63 -14.08 4.18 10.43
CA ALA A 63 -15.19 3.64 9.64
C ALA A 63 -15.72 2.30 10.18
N ALA A 64 -14.88 1.52 10.88
CA ALA A 64 -15.26 0.22 11.45
C ALA A 64 -16.01 0.33 12.79
N MET A 65 -15.64 1.29 13.66
CA MET A 65 -16.21 1.44 15.00
C MET A 65 -17.75 1.62 15.09
N PRO A 66 -18.44 2.33 14.17
CA PRO A 66 -19.89 2.48 14.27
C PRO A 66 -20.68 1.25 13.76
N LEU A 67 -20.02 0.28 13.14
CA LEU A 67 -20.68 -0.91 12.59
C LEU A 67 -20.86 -1.99 13.66
N SER A 68 -21.90 -2.82 13.53
CA SER A 68 -22.04 -4.00 14.39
C SER A 68 -20.89 -5.01 14.16
N PRO A 69 -20.61 -5.93 15.10
CA PRO A 69 -19.62 -6.99 14.87
C PRO A 69 -19.91 -7.80 13.60
N ARG A 70 -21.18 -8.07 13.32
CA ARG A 70 -21.62 -8.82 12.13
C ARG A 70 -21.35 -8.04 10.84
N ASP A 71 -21.59 -6.74 10.84
CA ASP A 71 -21.38 -5.88 9.67
C ASP A 71 -19.88 -5.68 9.41
N ASN A 72 -19.08 -5.50 10.46
CA ASN A 72 -17.62 -5.47 10.36
C ASN A 72 -17.07 -6.79 9.79
N LEU A 73 -17.55 -7.94 10.27
CA LEU A 73 -17.15 -9.25 9.76
C LEU A 73 -17.53 -9.42 8.27
N THR A 74 -18.72 -8.93 7.89
CA THR A 74 -19.20 -8.94 6.50
C THR A 74 -18.31 -8.06 5.62
N ALA A 75 -18.01 -6.83 6.05
CA ALA A 75 -17.13 -5.90 5.34
C ALA A 75 -15.73 -6.48 5.16
N ALA A 76 -15.13 -7.03 6.23
CA ALA A 76 -13.84 -7.72 6.17
C ALA A 76 -13.86 -8.86 5.15
N THR A 77 -14.93 -9.68 5.14
CA THR A 77 -15.08 -10.79 4.21
C THR A 77 -15.14 -10.32 2.75
N LEU A 78 -15.88 -9.25 2.46
CA LEU A 78 -15.97 -8.68 1.12
C LEU A 78 -14.62 -8.12 0.65
N LEU A 79 -13.89 -7.43 1.53
CA LEU A 79 -12.56 -6.88 1.24
C LEU A 79 -11.53 -8.00 0.98
N VAL A 80 -11.51 -9.04 1.83
CA VAL A 80 -10.65 -10.22 1.65
C VAL A 80 -10.94 -10.91 0.30
N ASN A 81 -12.21 -11.11 -0.05
CA ASN A 81 -12.60 -11.71 -1.32
C ASN A 81 -12.21 -10.84 -2.53
N LEU A 82 -12.29 -9.51 -2.40
CA LEU A 82 -11.85 -8.59 -3.43
C LEU A 82 -10.34 -8.66 -3.65
N ALA A 83 -9.55 -8.62 -2.57
CA ALA A 83 -8.09 -8.80 -2.64
C ALA A 83 -7.72 -10.15 -3.27
N GLN A 84 -8.41 -11.23 -2.89
CA GLN A 84 -8.25 -12.55 -3.51
C GLN A 84 -8.54 -12.51 -5.01
N ALA A 85 -9.62 -11.85 -5.45
CA ALA A 85 -9.95 -11.76 -6.87
C ALA A 85 -8.89 -10.99 -7.67
N LEU A 86 -8.35 -9.90 -7.12
CA LEU A 86 -7.27 -9.12 -7.73
C LEU A 86 -6.00 -9.99 -7.89
N LEU A 87 -5.61 -10.68 -6.83
CA LEU A 87 -4.43 -11.55 -6.84
C LEU A 87 -4.64 -12.80 -7.71
N SER A 88 -5.85 -13.34 -7.82
CA SER A 88 -6.08 -14.57 -8.60
C SER A 88 -6.05 -14.36 -10.12
N GLY A 89 -6.21 -13.15 -10.64
CA GLY A 89 -6.19 -12.95 -12.11
C GLY A 89 -5.30 -11.85 -12.62
N SER A 90 -4.34 -11.38 -11.83
CA SER A 90 -3.32 -10.46 -12.30
C SER A 90 -1.96 -10.80 -11.68
N ILE A 91 -0.93 -10.78 -12.50
CA ILE A 91 0.49 -10.84 -12.08
C ILE A 91 1.04 -9.41 -11.93
N SER A 92 0.25 -8.38 -12.22
CA SER A 92 0.72 -6.99 -12.19
C SER A 92 1.11 -6.55 -10.77
N PRO A 93 2.27 -5.90 -10.59
CA PRO A 93 2.68 -5.27 -9.34
C PRO A 93 1.66 -4.26 -8.79
N ASP A 94 0.94 -3.56 -9.68
CA ASP A 94 -0.11 -2.62 -9.26
C ASP A 94 -1.29 -3.34 -8.63
N ALA A 95 -1.73 -4.47 -9.19
CA ALA A 95 -2.81 -5.26 -8.60
C ALA A 95 -2.42 -5.82 -7.23
N ALA A 96 -1.15 -6.19 -7.03
CA ALA A 96 -0.64 -6.60 -5.73
C ALA A 96 -0.60 -5.44 -4.72
N ARG A 97 -0.25 -4.22 -5.18
CA ARG A 97 -0.30 -3.00 -4.35
C ARG A 97 -1.73 -2.68 -3.92
N GLU A 98 -2.69 -2.70 -4.84
CA GLU A 98 -4.10 -2.43 -4.51
C GLU A 98 -4.67 -3.50 -3.56
N ALA A 99 -4.35 -4.78 -3.81
CA ALA A 99 -4.74 -5.86 -2.91
C ALA A 99 -4.18 -5.67 -1.50
N PHE A 100 -2.96 -5.16 -1.36
CA PHE A 100 -2.36 -4.85 -0.06
C PHE A 100 -3.14 -3.77 0.71
N TYR A 101 -3.54 -2.68 0.05
CA TYR A 101 -4.36 -1.64 0.69
C TYR A 101 -5.73 -2.15 1.11
N ILE A 102 -6.37 -2.96 0.26
CA ILE A 102 -7.67 -3.58 0.56
C ILE A 102 -7.55 -4.53 1.77
N LEU A 103 -6.46 -5.30 1.86
CA LEU A 103 -6.17 -6.17 2.99
C LEU A 103 -5.99 -5.36 4.29
N ALA A 104 -5.26 -4.24 4.25
CA ALA A 104 -5.11 -3.37 5.43
C ALA A 104 -6.46 -2.83 5.95
N TRP A 105 -7.42 -2.56 5.07
CA TRP A 105 -8.78 -2.21 5.47
C TRP A 105 -9.54 -3.39 6.08
N ALA A 106 -9.40 -4.59 5.51
CA ALA A 106 -10.01 -5.78 6.08
C ALA A 106 -9.49 -6.07 7.50
N GLU A 107 -8.20 -5.87 7.74
CA GLU A 107 -7.58 -5.99 9.07
C GLU A 107 -8.20 -5.01 10.08
N SER A 108 -8.50 -3.78 9.66
CA SER A 108 -9.14 -2.79 10.55
C SER A 108 -10.54 -3.24 11.00
N HIS A 109 -11.32 -3.83 10.09
CA HIS A 109 -12.63 -4.39 10.42
C HIS A 109 -12.51 -5.64 11.31
N LEU A 110 -11.55 -6.53 11.03
CA LEU A 110 -11.28 -7.69 11.88
C LEU A 110 -10.84 -7.31 13.29
N ALA A 111 -9.99 -6.28 13.42
CA ALA A 111 -9.57 -5.74 14.70
C ALA A 111 -10.77 -5.16 15.47
N ALA A 112 -11.70 -4.48 14.79
CA ALA A 112 -12.93 -3.99 15.41
C ALA A 112 -13.82 -5.14 15.92
N VAL A 113 -13.99 -6.23 15.15
CA VAL A 113 -14.73 -7.42 15.59
C VAL A 113 -14.08 -8.04 16.82
N ASN A 114 -12.76 -8.22 16.82
CA ASN A 114 -12.02 -8.76 17.95
C ASN A 114 -12.20 -7.89 19.21
N PHE A 115 -12.08 -6.58 19.07
CA PHE A 115 -12.28 -5.64 20.16
C PHE A 115 -13.70 -5.72 20.73
N MET A 116 -14.72 -5.72 19.87
CA MET A 116 -16.12 -5.85 20.31
C MET A 116 -16.38 -7.19 21.00
N ASN A 117 -15.81 -8.29 20.50
CA ASN A 117 -15.90 -9.61 21.13
C ASN A 117 -15.19 -9.70 22.48
N MET A 118 -14.13 -8.90 22.71
CA MET A 118 -13.49 -8.82 24.02
C MET A 118 -14.39 -8.13 25.05
N ILE A 119 -15.18 -7.15 24.62
CA ILE A 119 -16.14 -6.46 25.49
C ILE A 119 -17.36 -7.33 25.74
N GLU A 120 -17.88 -8.00 24.71
CA GLU A 120 -19.08 -8.83 24.78
C GLU A 120 -18.89 -10.13 23.97
N PRO A 121 -18.48 -11.24 24.63
CA PRO A 121 -18.14 -12.47 23.94
C PRO A 121 -19.34 -13.12 23.25
N THR A 122 -19.27 -13.23 21.92
CA THR A 122 -20.24 -14.02 21.13
C THR A 122 -19.57 -15.29 20.60
N HIS A 123 -19.99 -16.47 21.06
CA HIS A 123 -19.37 -17.75 20.68
C HIS A 123 -19.43 -18.05 19.17
N ALA A 124 -20.43 -17.54 18.45
CA ALA A 124 -20.61 -17.80 17.02
C ALA A 124 -19.58 -17.09 16.13
N SER A 125 -18.99 -15.98 16.58
CA SER A 125 -18.12 -15.15 15.74
C SER A 125 -16.64 -15.58 15.79
N ALA A 126 -16.19 -16.23 16.86
CA ALA A 126 -14.77 -16.54 17.08
C ALA A 126 -14.18 -17.47 16.00
N GLN A 127 -14.90 -18.53 15.63
CA GLN A 127 -14.42 -19.48 14.62
C GLN A 127 -14.39 -18.87 13.21
N GLU A 128 -15.39 -18.04 12.88
CA GLU A 128 -15.44 -17.34 11.59
C GLU A 128 -14.33 -16.29 11.48
N VAL A 129 -14.09 -15.55 12.55
CA VAL A 129 -12.98 -14.58 12.64
C VAL A 129 -11.64 -15.29 12.48
N GLN A 130 -11.42 -16.41 13.17
CA GLN A 130 -10.19 -17.20 13.04
C GLN A 130 -9.97 -17.70 11.61
N ARG A 131 -11.04 -18.19 10.95
CA ARG A 131 -10.97 -18.63 9.56
C ARG A 131 -10.61 -17.46 8.62
N LEU A 132 -11.22 -16.29 8.83
CA LEU A 132 -10.98 -15.12 7.99
C LEU A 132 -9.57 -14.55 8.22
N ASP A 133 -9.07 -14.56 9.46
CA ASP A 133 -7.71 -14.14 9.80
C ASP A 133 -6.64 -15.04 9.15
N GLN A 134 -6.88 -16.35 9.10
CA GLN A 134 -6.01 -17.27 8.37
C GLN A 134 -6.02 -16.98 6.86
N GLN A 135 -7.20 -16.71 6.29
CA GLN A 135 -7.33 -16.37 4.87
C GLN A 135 -6.64 -15.03 4.55
N TYR A 136 -6.80 -14.03 5.41
CA TYR A 136 -6.12 -12.74 5.36
C TYR A 136 -4.59 -12.93 5.35
N THR A 137 -4.07 -13.69 6.31
CA THR A 137 -2.62 -13.95 6.46
C THR A 137 -2.05 -14.59 5.18
N ASN A 138 -2.71 -15.63 4.66
CA ASN A 138 -2.30 -16.32 3.43
C ASN A 138 -2.29 -15.39 2.20
N LEU A 139 -3.25 -14.46 2.13
CA LEU A 139 -3.34 -13.49 1.04
C LEU A 139 -2.29 -12.39 1.13
N LEU A 140 -2.01 -11.93 2.36
CA LEU A 140 -0.97 -10.95 2.62
C LEU A 140 0.40 -11.51 2.20
N GLU A 141 0.70 -12.75 2.57
CA GLU A 141 1.90 -13.46 2.13
C GLU A 141 1.96 -13.58 0.59
N LYS A 142 0.86 -13.94 -0.07
CA LYS A 142 0.81 -14.01 -1.54
C LYS A 142 1.04 -12.65 -2.21
N ALA A 143 0.42 -11.59 -1.69
CA ALA A 143 0.63 -10.22 -2.18
C ALA A 143 2.10 -9.80 -1.99
N PHE A 144 2.69 -10.16 -0.86
CA PHE A 144 4.08 -9.90 -0.52
C PHE A 144 5.05 -10.59 -1.48
N MET A 145 4.86 -11.89 -1.73
CA MET A 145 5.76 -12.68 -2.58
C MET A 145 5.79 -12.22 -4.04
N ARG A 146 4.75 -11.54 -4.52
CA ARG A 146 4.68 -11.02 -5.90
C ARG A 146 5.30 -9.64 -6.08
N LYS A 147 5.59 -8.93 -4.98
CA LYS A 147 6.18 -7.60 -5.03
C LYS A 147 7.70 -7.75 -5.07
N GLU A 148 8.25 -8.00 -6.27
CA GLU A 148 9.68 -8.30 -6.48
C GLU A 148 10.63 -7.14 -6.16
N GLN A 149 10.12 -5.91 -6.05
CA GLN A 149 10.96 -4.74 -5.73
C GLN A 149 10.83 -4.29 -4.27
N ASN A 150 11.99 -4.21 -3.61
CA ASN A 150 12.23 -3.64 -2.28
C ASN A 150 11.78 -4.49 -1.06
N LYS A 151 12.22 -5.75 -1.03
CA LYS A 151 12.02 -6.70 0.09
C LYS A 151 12.29 -6.11 1.49
N ARG A 152 13.22 -5.16 1.63
CA ARG A 152 13.56 -4.53 2.92
C ARG A 152 12.48 -3.57 3.44
N VAL A 153 11.94 -2.71 2.58
CA VAL A 153 10.89 -1.74 2.95
C VAL A 153 9.58 -2.47 3.28
N LEU A 154 9.28 -3.51 2.51
CA LEU A 154 8.11 -4.36 2.72
C LEU A 154 8.21 -5.23 3.98
N MET A 155 9.39 -5.72 4.35
CA MET A 155 9.57 -6.46 5.61
C MET A 155 9.27 -5.58 6.82
N VAL A 156 9.69 -4.31 6.80
CA VAL A 156 9.38 -3.36 7.87
C VAL A 156 7.88 -3.10 7.95
N GLN A 157 7.20 -2.97 6.80
CA GLN A 157 5.75 -2.77 6.74
C GLN A 157 4.96 -3.99 7.26
N TYR A 158 5.37 -5.21 6.87
CA TYR A 158 4.82 -6.47 7.37
C TYR A 158 5.05 -6.64 8.88
N TYR A 159 6.26 -6.30 9.35
CA TYR A 159 6.62 -6.36 10.76
C TYR A 159 5.81 -5.36 11.59
N ILE A 160 5.62 -4.13 11.12
CA ILE A 160 4.80 -3.13 11.84
C ILE A 160 3.35 -3.59 11.91
N SER A 161 2.73 -4.01 10.80
CA SER A 161 1.32 -4.45 10.81
C SER A 161 1.08 -5.68 11.69
N ILE A 162 1.88 -6.73 11.53
CA ILE A 162 1.68 -7.98 12.28
C ILE A 162 2.11 -7.85 13.74
N VAL A 163 3.29 -7.26 13.99
CA VAL A 163 3.84 -7.23 15.35
C VAL A 163 3.10 -6.19 16.18
N PHE A 164 2.87 -4.96 15.71
CA PHE A 164 2.14 -3.99 16.54
C PHE A 164 0.65 -4.28 16.64
N GLY A 165 0.01 -4.76 15.57
CA GLY A 165 -1.41 -5.11 15.60
C GLY A 165 -1.72 -6.28 16.53
N ARG A 166 -0.96 -7.38 16.42
CA ARG A 166 -1.23 -8.61 17.21
C ARG A 166 -0.63 -8.57 18.61
N VAL A 167 0.57 -8.00 18.81
CA VAL A 167 1.16 -7.89 20.16
C VAL A 167 0.28 -7.04 21.07
N PHE A 168 -0.42 -6.04 20.53
CA PHE A 168 -1.31 -5.20 21.31
C PHE A 168 -2.60 -5.93 21.75
N VAL A 169 -3.23 -6.72 20.87
CA VAL A 169 -4.38 -7.56 21.23
C VAL A 169 -3.98 -8.58 22.32
N CYS A 170 -2.78 -9.16 22.22
CA CYS A 170 -2.25 -10.06 23.24
C CYS A 170 -1.91 -9.34 24.57
N MET A 171 -1.32 -8.13 24.52
CA MET A 171 -1.01 -7.36 25.74
C MET A 171 -2.25 -6.95 26.54
N LEU A 172 -3.39 -6.76 25.87
CA LEU A 172 -4.67 -6.46 26.53
C LEU A 172 -5.42 -7.70 27.03
N ALA A 173 -5.11 -8.89 26.50
CA ALA A 173 -5.79 -10.13 26.89
C ALA A 173 -5.34 -10.65 28.26
N ASP A 174 -4.09 -10.37 28.67
CA ASP A 174 -3.49 -10.90 29.92
C ASP A 174 -3.38 -9.88 31.07
N ILE A 175 -3.70 -8.60 30.82
CA ILE A 175 -3.61 -7.55 31.84
C ILE A 175 -5.03 -7.08 32.16
N PRO A 176 -5.50 -7.15 33.42
CA PRO A 176 -6.76 -6.54 33.80
C PRO A 176 -6.61 -5.02 33.71
N VAL A 177 -6.97 -4.46 32.56
CA VAL A 177 -7.02 -3.02 32.34
C VAL A 177 -8.36 -2.51 32.88
N PRO A 178 -8.35 -1.54 33.82
CA PRO A 178 -9.57 -0.84 34.22
C PRO A 178 -10.34 -0.33 32.99
N GLN A 179 -11.65 -0.59 32.93
CA GLN A 179 -12.48 -0.29 31.75
C GLN A 179 -12.42 1.19 31.34
N ASP A 180 -12.23 2.08 32.29
CA ASP A 180 -12.06 3.53 32.09
C ASP A 180 -10.74 3.91 31.40
N LEU A 181 -9.73 3.04 31.43
CA LEU A 181 -8.43 3.26 30.78
C LEU A 181 -8.36 2.73 29.35
N ILE A 182 -9.25 1.83 28.94
CA ILE A 182 -9.28 1.24 27.59
C ILE A 182 -9.30 2.33 26.49
N PRO A 183 -10.14 3.38 26.56
CA PRO A 183 -10.15 4.44 25.55
C PRO A 183 -8.83 5.21 25.47
N CYS A 184 -8.17 5.44 26.61
CA CYS A 184 -6.89 6.14 26.68
C CYS A 184 -5.76 5.32 26.05
N ILE A 185 -5.72 4.02 26.31
CA ILE A 185 -4.73 3.11 25.74
C ILE A 185 -4.95 2.99 24.22
N ALA A 186 -6.19 2.81 23.77
CA ALA A 186 -6.53 2.77 22.35
C ALA A 186 -6.13 4.06 21.62
N LYS A 187 -6.37 5.23 22.23
CA LYS A 187 -5.96 6.53 21.70
C LYS A 187 -4.44 6.65 21.57
N LEU A 188 -3.69 6.31 22.62
CA LEU A 188 -2.22 6.33 22.59
C LEU A 188 -1.65 5.43 21.49
N HIS A 189 -2.27 4.26 21.28
CA HIS A 189 -1.83 3.32 20.25
C HIS A 189 -2.12 3.81 18.83
N LEU A 190 -3.27 4.45 18.62
CA LEU A 190 -3.56 5.14 17.36
C LEU A 190 -2.53 6.23 17.08
N GLU A 191 -2.15 7.02 18.08
CA GLU A 191 -1.13 8.07 17.93
C GLU A 191 0.26 7.49 17.60
N VAL A 192 0.64 6.38 18.25
CA VAL A 192 1.90 5.66 17.96
C VAL A 192 1.88 5.05 16.56
N ALA A 193 0.79 4.38 16.17
CA ALA A 193 0.66 3.79 14.84
C ALA A 193 0.71 4.86 13.74
N GLU A 194 -0.01 5.99 13.92
CA GLU A 194 0.08 7.11 12.98
C GLU A 194 1.49 7.71 12.91
N SER A 195 2.19 7.82 14.04
CA SER A 195 3.57 8.32 14.08
C SER A 195 4.53 7.40 13.30
N LEU A 196 4.38 6.08 13.46
CA LEU A 196 5.16 5.09 12.73
C LEU A 196 4.84 5.10 11.22
N ILE A 197 3.56 5.21 10.85
CA ILE A 197 3.14 5.34 9.46
C ILE A 197 3.70 6.63 8.84
N ARG A 198 3.65 7.76 9.57
CA ARG A 198 4.25 9.03 9.13
C ARG A 198 5.76 8.90 8.93
N MET A 199 6.47 8.36 9.91
CA MET A 199 7.93 8.14 9.84
C MET A 199 8.29 7.21 8.67
N GLN A 200 7.50 6.17 8.44
CA GLN A 200 7.67 5.26 7.30
C GLN A 200 7.39 5.94 5.97
N HIS A 201 6.31 6.73 5.88
CA HIS A 201 6.01 7.53 4.70
C HIS A 201 7.16 8.49 4.42
N GLU A 202 7.65 9.22 5.42
CA GLU A 202 8.83 10.08 5.31
C GLU A 202 10.06 9.30 4.83
N LEU A 203 10.34 8.10 5.34
CA LEU A 203 11.44 7.27 4.84
C LEU A 203 11.25 6.80 3.39
N MET A 204 10.01 6.63 2.94
CA MET A 204 9.67 6.21 1.57
C MET A 204 9.57 7.39 0.58
N THR A 205 9.15 8.56 1.03
CA THR A 205 8.94 9.77 0.21
C THR A 205 10.03 10.80 0.37
N GLN A 206 10.95 10.63 1.32
CA GLN A 206 12.18 11.40 1.33
C GLN A 206 12.82 11.22 -0.03
N PRO A 207 13.08 12.32 -0.78
CA PRO A 207 13.87 12.23 -1.99
C PRO A 207 15.15 11.52 -1.58
N SER A 208 15.40 10.37 -2.19
CA SER A 208 16.48 9.44 -1.87
C SER A 208 17.60 10.16 -1.16
N VAL A 209 17.84 9.85 0.14
CA VAL A 209 19.02 10.29 0.92
C VAL A 209 20.12 10.54 -0.09
N ASN A 210 20.60 11.79 -0.23
CA ASN A 210 21.50 12.23 -1.31
C ASN A 210 22.69 11.26 -1.49
N VAL A 211 22.46 10.12 -2.14
CA VAL A 211 23.46 9.11 -2.37
C VAL A 211 24.21 9.72 -3.53
N CYS A 212 25.37 10.30 -3.20
CA CYS A 212 26.27 10.88 -4.19
C CYS A 212 26.38 9.86 -5.33
N PRO A 213 25.89 10.18 -6.53
CA PRO A 213 25.65 9.18 -7.54
C PRO A 213 26.93 8.38 -7.78
N ALA A 214 26.87 7.09 -7.55
CA ALA A 214 28.02 6.20 -7.70
C ALA A 214 28.11 5.73 -9.15
N CYS A 215 29.33 5.42 -9.59
CA CYS A 215 29.53 4.76 -10.87
C CYS A 215 28.98 3.34 -10.78
N GLN A 216 28.04 2.98 -11.66
CA GLN A 216 27.41 1.66 -11.65
C GLN A 216 28.44 0.51 -11.81
N CYS A 217 29.54 0.77 -12.52
CA CYS A 217 30.58 -0.23 -12.77
C CYS A 217 31.57 -0.39 -11.60
N CYS A 218 32.07 0.71 -11.03
CA CYS A 218 33.19 0.68 -10.08
C CYS A 218 32.85 1.17 -8.67
N GLY A 219 31.60 1.58 -8.42
CA GLY A 219 31.10 2.00 -7.10
C GLY A 219 31.62 3.36 -6.61
N LYS A 220 32.59 3.99 -7.27
CA LYS A 220 33.14 5.29 -6.85
C LYS A 220 32.03 6.35 -6.88
N SER A 221 31.76 6.99 -5.74
CA SER A 221 30.86 8.14 -5.60
C SER A 221 31.59 9.45 -5.93
N ASP A 222 30.85 10.52 -6.19
CA ASP A 222 31.47 11.85 -6.33
C ASP A 222 31.88 12.31 -4.93
N PRO A 223 33.01 13.00 -4.76
CA PRO A 223 33.33 13.64 -3.50
C PRO A 223 32.21 14.65 -3.17
N PRO A 224 31.82 14.79 -1.90
CA PRO A 224 30.79 15.74 -1.51
C PRO A 224 31.22 17.17 -1.91
N PRO A 225 30.28 18.02 -2.35
CA PRO A 225 30.58 19.34 -2.94
C PRO A 225 31.38 20.28 -2.02
N ASN A 226 31.39 20.05 -0.70
CA ASN A 226 32.06 20.92 0.27
C ASN A 226 33.56 20.63 0.48
N ILE A 227 34.20 19.72 -0.25
CA ILE A 227 35.64 19.37 -0.06
C ILE A 227 36.53 19.86 -1.23
N VAL A 228 36.02 20.71 -2.13
CA VAL A 228 36.64 20.90 -3.46
C VAL A 228 37.28 22.28 -3.63
N ALA A 229 38.43 22.53 -2.96
CA ALA A 229 39.35 23.60 -3.37
C ALA A 229 40.67 23.08 -3.97
N ASN A 230 41.06 21.82 -3.73
CA ASN A 230 42.40 21.33 -4.08
C ASN A 230 42.46 19.95 -4.78
N TYR A 231 41.33 19.39 -5.24
CA TYR A 231 41.33 18.10 -5.94
C TYR A 231 41.43 18.28 -7.47
N PRO A 232 42.51 17.78 -8.11
CA PRO A 232 42.65 17.85 -9.56
C PRO A 232 41.54 17.02 -10.23
N SER A 233 40.77 17.69 -11.09
CA SER A 233 39.74 17.16 -11.99
C SER A 233 38.56 16.43 -11.32
N GLN A 234 37.50 17.20 -11.06
CA GLN A 234 36.16 16.69 -10.75
C GLN A 234 35.67 15.81 -11.92
N ILE A 235 35.73 14.48 -11.77
CA ILE A 235 35.22 13.54 -12.77
C ILE A 235 33.69 13.60 -12.69
N THR A 236 33.08 14.49 -13.46
CA THR A 236 31.62 14.53 -13.62
C THR A 236 31.16 13.21 -14.25
N LYS A 237 30.44 12.39 -13.47
CA LYS A 237 29.91 11.14 -13.99
C LYS A 237 28.89 11.41 -15.08
N LYS A 238 29.02 10.70 -16.20
CA LYS A 238 28.12 10.81 -17.35
C LYS A 238 26.96 9.84 -17.17
N VAL A 239 25.73 10.33 -17.31
CA VAL A 239 24.53 9.49 -17.42
C VAL A 239 24.55 8.69 -18.71
N CYS A 240 24.01 7.47 -18.68
CA CYS A 240 23.79 6.69 -19.89
C CYS A 240 22.88 7.47 -20.84
N LYS A 241 23.35 7.77 -22.06
CA LYS A 241 22.59 8.59 -23.02
C LYS A 241 21.24 8.00 -23.43
N ARG A 242 21.10 6.68 -23.31
CA ARG A 242 19.92 5.95 -23.77
C ARG A 242 18.82 5.93 -22.69
N CYS A 243 19.05 5.25 -21.58
CA CYS A 243 18.04 5.09 -20.53
C CYS A 243 18.09 6.16 -19.43
N ARG A 244 19.15 6.97 -19.35
CA ARG A 244 19.39 8.02 -18.32
C ARG A 244 19.36 7.55 -16.85
N LEU A 245 19.15 6.26 -16.58
CA LEU A 245 19.02 5.69 -15.23
C LEU A 245 20.33 5.53 -14.47
N VAL A 246 21.42 5.19 -15.16
CA VAL A 246 22.72 4.87 -14.54
C VAL A 246 23.78 5.89 -14.91
N ARG A 247 24.79 6.03 -14.03
CA ARG A 247 25.92 6.96 -14.20
C ARG A 247 27.24 6.20 -14.24
N TYR A 248 28.17 6.68 -15.06
CA TYR A 248 29.51 6.11 -15.21
C TYR A 248 30.59 7.17 -15.10
N CYS A 249 31.74 6.82 -14.52
CA CYS A 249 32.94 7.68 -14.54
C CYS A 249 33.39 8.01 -15.98
N GLY A 250 33.06 7.15 -16.96
CA GLY A 250 33.39 7.37 -18.36
C GLY A 250 33.07 6.16 -19.23
N ARG A 251 33.47 6.22 -20.52
CA ARG A 251 33.17 5.20 -21.53
C ARG A 251 33.73 3.81 -21.16
N LYS A 252 34.91 3.76 -20.53
CA LYS A 252 35.53 2.50 -20.06
C LYS A 252 34.61 1.75 -19.08
N CYS A 253 34.10 2.44 -18.06
CA CYS A 253 33.17 1.86 -17.09
C CYS A 253 31.83 1.46 -17.73
N GLN A 254 31.32 2.27 -18.66
CA GLN A 254 30.09 1.94 -19.37
C GLN A 254 30.23 0.66 -20.21
N GLN A 255 31.35 0.51 -20.95
CA GLN A 255 31.62 -0.67 -21.77
C GLN A 255 31.81 -1.92 -20.91
N ALA A 256 32.54 -1.81 -19.79
CA ALA A 256 32.75 -2.91 -18.86
C ALA A 256 31.43 -3.42 -18.27
N ASP A 257 30.50 -2.52 -17.91
CA ASP A 257 29.19 -2.87 -17.35
C ASP A 257 28.12 -3.19 -18.43
N TRP A 258 28.41 -2.96 -19.71
CA TRP A 258 27.41 -3.01 -20.78
C TRP A 258 26.68 -4.35 -20.89
N HIS A 259 27.37 -5.47 -20.68
CA HIS A 259 26.77 -6.80 -20.75
C HIS A 259 25.67 -7.02 -19.71
N LYS A 260 25.79 -6.41 -18.51
CA LYS A 260 24.78 -6.42 -17.45
C LYS A 260 23.74 -5.34 -17.67
N HIS A 261 24.18 -4.14 -18.02
CA HIS A 261 23.30 -2.97 -18.15
C HIS A 261 22.37 -3.05 -19.36
N ARG A 262 22.78 -3.67 -20.47
CA ARG A 262 22.03 -3.64 -21.74
C ARG A 262 20.58 -4.06 -21.57
N THR A 263 20.29 -5.15 -20.86
CA THR A 263 18.93 -5.69 -20.73
C THR A 263 17.98 -4.66 -20.13
N VAL A 264 18.40 -4.02 -19.03
CA VAL A 264 17.64 -2.95 -18.36
C VAL A 264 17.57 -1.69 -19.24
N CYS A 265 18.66 -1.35 -19.92
CA CYS A 265 18.76 -0.17 -20.77
C CYS A 265 17.74 -0.20 -21.92
N TRP A 266 17.56 -1.35 -22.56
CA TRP A 266 16.60 -1.53 -23.64
C TRP A 266 15.15 -1.46 -23.15
N SER A 267 14.83 -2.12 -22.04
CA SER A 267 13.45 -2.13 -21.51
C SER A 267 12.96 -0.73 -21.14
N VAL A 268 13.83 0.10 -20.58
CA VAL A 268 13.47 1.45 -20.14
C VAL A 268 13.34 2.41 -21.32
N ALA A 269 14.28 2.32 -22.27
CA ALA A 269 14.24 3.16 -23.45
C ALA A 269 13.02 2.87 -24.33
N ALA A 270 12.58 1.60 -24.42
CA ALA A 270 11.37 1.23 -25.13
C ALA A 270 10.10 1.79 -24.46
N GLY A 271 10.10 1.93 -23.13
CA GLY A 271 8.98 2.55 -22.40
C GLY A 271 8.87 4.04 -22.68
N GLU A 272 9.98 4.79 -22.63
CA GLU A 272 9.98 6.24 -22.90
C GLU A 272 9.52 6.56 -24.34
N GLU A 273 9.84 5.71 -25.32
CA GLU A 273 9.44 5.88 -26.71
C GLU A 273 7.93 5.68 -26.90
N MET A 274 7.32 4.78 -26.13
CA MET A 274 5.88 4.53 -26.15
C MET A 274 5.09 5.67 -25.47
N ASP A 275 5.63 6.24 -24.40
CA ASP A 275 5.02 7.38 -23.70
C ASP A 275 5.07 8.66 -24.56
N LEU A 276 6.16 8.90 -25.28
CA LEU A 276 6.28 10.03 -26.22
C LEU A 276 5.30 9.89 -27.40
N TRP A 277 5.18 8.69 -27.97
CA TRP A 277 4.20 8.44 -29.02
C TRP A 277 2.77 8.65 -28.55
N ALA A 278 2.43 8.20 -27.34
CA ALA A 278 1.12 8.41 -26.74
C ALA A 278 0.81 9.89 -26.48
N ALA A 279 1.81 10.68 -26.09
CA ALA A 279 1.67 12.12 -25.88
C ALA A 279 1.50 12.91 -27.19
N GLU A 280 2.12 12.47 -28.29
CA GLU A 280 1.97 13.12 -29.61
C GLU A 280 0.62 12.81 -30.30
N HIS A 281 -0.08 11.74 -29.87
CA HIS A 281 -1.30 11.25 -30.53
C HIS A 281 -2.53 11.28 -29.62
N SER A 282 -2.49 12.02 -28.50
CA SER A 282 -3.59 12.13 -27.54
C SER A 282 -4.56 13.31 -27.79
N ASP A 283 -4.46 13.98 -28.95
CA ASP A 283 -5.32 15.10 -29.35
C ASP A 283 -6.48 14.68 -30.26
#